data_AF-A0A949XUK2-F1
#
_entry.id   AF-A0A949XUK2-F1
#
_cell.length_a   1.000
_cell.length_b   1.000
_cell.length_c   1.000
_cell.angle_alpha   90.00
_cell.angle_beta   90.00
_cell.angle_gamma   90.00
#
_symmetry.space_group_name_H-M   'P 1'
#
loop_
_entity.id
_entity.type
_entity.pdbx_description
1 polymer ?
#
loop_
_entity_poly.entity_id
_entity_poly.type
_entity_poly.pdbx_seq_one_letter_code
_entity_poly.pdbx_strand_id
1 'polypeptide(L)'
;MLSPDSRRRRCIHLGMVAAAIVALAAVRAGSEDSVPAPGCPPESSWRAGRPVPIAVTLGRAIFSAATAERRSGTLVIVSALAKSPGPFPIRLTARPVAEARPPALASQGPRGVPDLAIPPLPPVAETVAAVPPLDRTFHLLVRDGDVSSASNYQAVQGRLRAVGHRVQVYVDAQDISVVGAEVLCDLVTTFDDQVFPTAARTLGQANDIDGDGRFTVLISSWLTRLAGGRHAVDGFVRGADLDPILSAPFSNRCD
;
A
#
# COMPACT_ATOMS: atom_id res chain seq x y z
N MET A 1 -49.69 45.87 -5.34
CA MET A 1 -49.30 44.73 -6.20
C MET A 1 -47.99 44.18 -5.65
N LEU A 2 -48.06 43.09 -4.90
CA LEU A 2 -46.93 42.37 -4.31
C LEU A 2 -46.55 41.23 -5.26
N SER A 3 -45.26 41.05 -5.54
CA SER A 3 -44.73 39.78 -6.06
C SER A 3 -43.35 39.53 -5.44
N PRO A 4 -43.10 38.35 -4.84
CA PRO A 4 -41.91 38.07 -4.05
C PRO A 4 -40.87 37.20 -4.77
N ASP A 5 -39.64 37.28 -4.26
CA ASP A 5 -38.63 36.23 -4.06
C ASP A 5 -38.54 35.05 -5.05
N SER A 6 -37.33 34.80 -5.57
CA SER A 6 -36.41 33.86 -4.88
C SER A 6 -35.12 33.57 -5.67
N ARG A 7 -34.01 33.99 -5.06
CA ARG A 7 -32.75 33.28 -4.79
C ARG A 7 -32.24 32.15 -5.70
N ARG A 8 -30.90 32.22 -5.87
CA ARG A 8 -29.88 31.13 -5.91
C ARG A 8 -29.78 30.39 -7.25
N ARG A 9 -28.60 30.01 -7.77
CA ARG A 9 -27.29 29.64 -7.19
C ARG A 9 -26.19 29.75 -8.27
N ARG A 10 -24.96 29.87 -7.78
CA ARG A 10 -23.68 29.68 -8.48
C ARG A 10 -23.57 28.32 -9.16
N CYS A 11 -22.79 28.23 -10.24
CA CYS A 11 -21.82 27.15 -10.50
C CYS A 11 -21.04 27.41 -11.80
N ILE A 12 -19.81 27.90 -11.73
CA ILE A 12 -18.74 27.54 -12.68
C ILE A 12 -17.43 27.57 -11.92
N HIS A 13 -16.76 26.42 -11.85
CA HIS A 13 -15.30 26.16 -11.84
C HIS A 13 -15.22 24.63 -11.69
N LEU A 14 -15.28 23.87 -12.79
CA LEU A 14 -14.12 23.43 -13.58
C LEU A 14 -12.90 23.19 -12.68
N GLY A 15 -12.84 22.01 -12.08
CA GLY A 15 -11.66 21.49 -11.40
C GLY A 15 -11.16 20.28 -12.17
N MET A 16 -10.04 20.46 -12.87
CA MET A 16 -9.20 19.39 -13.44
C MET A 16 -8.98 18.28 -12.42
N VAL A 17 -9.36 17.05 -12.75
CA VAL A 17 -8.85 15.87 -12.05
C VAL A 17 -7.49 15.57 -12.65
N ALA A 18 -6.45 16.00 -11.95
CA ALA A 18 -5.08 15.58 -12.19
C ALA A 18 -4.97 14.08 -11.87
N ALA A 19 -4.46 13.31 -12.82
CA ALA A 19 -4.10 11.91 -12.60
C ALA A 19 -3.05 11.83 -11.48
N ALA A 20 -3.49 11.41 -10.29
CA ALA A 20 -2.60 11.15 -9.17
C ALA A 20 -1.95 9.79 -9.40
N ILE A 21 -0.77 9.81 -10.03
CA ILE A 21 0.19 8.71 -9.93
C ILE A 21 0.40 8.49 -8.44
N VAL A 22 0.01 7.31 -7.94
CA VAL A 22 0.42 6.83 -6.63
C VAL A 22 1.94 6.74 -6.69
N ALA A 23 2.60 7.79 -6.20
CA ALA A 23 3.97 7.70 -5.75
C ALA A 23 3.94 6.71 -4.59
N LEU A 24 4.12 5.42 -4.90
CA LEU A 24 4.92 4.61 -4.00
C LEU A 24 6.15 5.47 -3.75
N ALA A 25 6.31 5.92 -2.51
CA ALA A 25 7.62 6.18 -2.00
C ALA A 25 8.36 4.85 -2.09
N ALA A 26 8.83 4.53 -3.30
CA ALA A 26 10.13 3.96 -3.45
C ALA A 26 10.97 4.84 -2.54
N VAL A 27 11.38 4.28 -1.41
CA VAL A 27 12.67 4.63 -0.88
C VAL A 27 13.58 4.37 -2.06
N ARG A 28 13.80 5.40 -2.90
CA ARG A 28 15.00 5.49 -3.70
C ARG A 28 16.05 5.33 -2.63
N ALA A 29 16.69 4.17 -2.61
CA ALA A 29 18.03 4.07 -2.09
C ALA A 29 18.81 5.09 -2.93
N GLY A 30 18.80 6.33 -2.46
CA GLY A 30 19.45 7.44 -3.11
C GLY A 30 20.92 7.11 -3.10
N SER A 31 21.41 6.65 -4.25
CA SER A 31 22.77 6.92 -4.65
C SER A 31 22.84 8.42 -4.92
N GLU A 32 22.79 9.23 -3.87
CA GLU A 32 23.28 10.59 -3.95
C GLU A 32 24.79 10.47 -3.91
N ASP A 33 25.42 10.58 -5.08
CA ASP A 33 26.83 10.84 -5.24
C ASP A 33 27.17 12.17 -4.56
N SER A 34 27.26 12.14 -3.23
CA SER A 34 27.84 13.22 -2.45
C SER A 34 29.32 12.93 -2.33
N VAL A 35 30.11 13.61 -3.15
CA VAL A 35 31.55 13.81 -2.91
C VAL A 35 31.72 14.18 -1.43
N PRO A 36 32.55 13.48 -0.64
CA PRO A 36 32.66 13.79 0.78
C PRO A 36 33.39 15.12 0.95
N ALA A 37 32.71 16.11 1.54
CA ALA A 37 33.39 17.25 2.13
C ALA A 37 34.20 16.77 3.36
N PRO A 38 35.46 17.21 3.54
CA PRO A 38 36.27 16.75 4.65
C PRO A 38 35.87 17.45 5.95
N GLY A 39 35.71 16.64 7.01
CA GLY A 39 35.83 17.07 8.39
C GLY A 39 34.60 17.75 9.00
N CYS A 40 33.64 16.96 9.47
CA CYS A 40 32.73 17.39 10.53
C CYS A 40 32.56 16.23 11.53
N PRO A 41 32.69 16.45 12.86
CA PRO A 41 32.56 15.38 13.84
C PRO A 41 31.13 14.81 13.86
N PRO A 42 30.94 13.52 14.20
CA PRO A 42 29.63 12.88 14.11
C PRO A 42 28.72 13.38 15.24
N GLU A 43 27.86 14.35 14.94
CA GLU A 43 26.65 14.57 15.72
C GLU A 43 25.82 13.27 15.73
N SER A 44 25.32 12.86 16.89
CA SER A 44 24.61 11.60 17.07
C SER A 44 23.40 11.50 16.13
N SER A 45 23.58 10.74 15.03
CA SER A 45 22.68 10.64 13.88
C SER A 45 21.43 9.80 14.11
N TRP A 46 21.14 9.44 15.36
CA TRP A 46 20.01 8.59 15.75
C TRP A 46 18.74 9.43 15.92
N ARG A 47 17.82 9.34 14.96
CA ARG A 47 16.51 10.00 15.02
C ARG A 47 15.45 9.10 14.39
N ALA A 48 14.21 9.20 14.86
CA ALA A 48 13.08 8.50 14.26
C ALA A 48 12.95 8.84 12.77
N GLY A 49 12.62 7.84 11.95
CA GLY A 49 12.48 7.99 10.49
C GLY A 49 13.80 7.94 9.70
N ARG A 50 14.97 7.97 10.35
CA ARG A 50 16.26 7.82 9.66
C ARG A 50 16.82 6.41 9.91
N PRO A 51 16.97 5.57 8.86
CA PRO A 51 17.58 4.26 9.04
C PRO A 51 19.05 4.42 9.44
N VAL A 52 19.49 3.63 10.42
CA VAL A 52 20.90 3.55 10.80
C VAL A 52 21.34 2.09 10.87
N PRO A 53 22.62 1.80 10.58
CA PRO A 53 23.14 0.46 10.71
C PRO A 53 23.51 0.15 12.16
N ILE A 54 22.94 -0.91 12.71
CA ILE A 54 23.12 -1.29 14.11
C ILE A 54 24.09 -2.46 14.21
N ALA A 55 25.12 -2.34 15.05
CA ALA A 55 26.04 -3.41 15.36
C ALA A 55 25.34 -4.48 16.21
N VAL A 56 25.49 -5.74 15.79
CA VAL A 56 25.02 -6.90 16.54
C VAL A 56 26.23 -7.62 17.09
N THR A 57 26.35 -7.63 18.42
CA THR A 57 27.44 -8.29 19.13
C THR A 57 26.89 -9.48 19.89
N LEU A 58 27.44 -10.68 19.64
CA LEU A 58 26.97 -11.93 20.26
C LEU A 58 25.45 -12.17 20.03
N GLY A 59 24.96 -11.87 18.83
CA GLY A 59 23.55 -12.05 18.47
C GLY A 59 22.58 -11.06 19.11
N ARG A 60 23.09 -9.99 19.77
CA ARG A 60 22.25 -9.00 20.45
C ARG A 60 22.62 -7.58 20.04
N ALA A 61 21.59 -6.74 19.92
CA ALA A 61 21.70 -5.29 19.88
C ALA A 61 20.77 -4.70 20.95
N ILE A 62 21.22 -3.63 21.60
CA ILE A 62 20.45 -2.91 22.63
C ILE A 62 20.55 -1.43 22.31
N PHE A 63 19.39 -0.76 22.28
CA PHE A 63 19.28 0.68 22.15
C PHE A 63 18.03 1.16 22.89
N SER A 64 17.92 2.46 23.06
CA SER A 64 16.79 3.09 23.74
C SER A 64 16.33 4.28 22.90
N ALA A 65 15.15 4.16 22.32
CA ALA A 65 14.57 5.19 21.45
C ALA A 65 13.81 6.23 22.28
N ALA A 66 13.91 7.49 21.89
CA ALA A 66 13.05 8.53 22.44
C ALA A 66 11.63 8.37 21.87
N THR A 67 10.62 8.39 22.73
CA THR A 67 9.21 8.45 22.32
C THR A 67 8.77 9.90 22.27
N ALA A 68 8.14 10.32 21.17
CA ALA A 68 7.74 11.72 20.97
C ALA A 68 6.73 12.20 22.01
N GLU A 69 5.82 11.33 22.51
CA GLU A 69 4.76 11.72 23.43
C GLU A 69 4.37 10.59 24.42
N ARG A 70 3.77 10.94 25.57
CA ARG A 70 3.32 10.00 26.61
C ARG A 70 2.27 8.96 26.14
N ARG A 71 1.75 9.09 24.91
CA ARG A 71 0.74 8.19 24.30
C ARG A 71 1.10 7.73 22.88
N SER A 72 2.30 8.02 22.38
CA SER A 72 2.73 7.58 21.05
C SER A 72 3.20 6.13 21.06
N GLY A 73 2.77 5.33 20.08
CA GLY A 73 3.37 4.03 19.78
C GLY A 73 4.71 4.19 19.06
N THR A 74 5.62 3.24 19.23
CA THR A 74 6.90 3.19 18.48
C THR A 74 6.89 2.00 17.54
N LEU A 75 6.99 2.27 16.23
CA LEU A 75 7.24 1.24 15.22
C LEU A 75 8.74 1.03 15.08
N VAL A 76 9.19 -0.22 15.22
CA VAL A 76 10.59 -0.60 14.99
C VAL A 76 10.65 -1.49 13.75
N ILE A 77 11.34 -1.01 12.72
CA ILE A 77 11.62 -1.78 11.50
C ILE A 77 13.06 -2.30 11.61
N VAL A 78 13.22 -3.62 11.54
CA VAL A 78 14.53 -4.28 11.58
C VAL A 78 14.74 -4.99 10.25
N SER A 79 15.88 -4.72 9.60
CA SER A 79 16.32 -5.43 8.40
C SER A 79 17.69 -6.03 8.63
N ALA A 80 17.94 -7.22 8.08
CA ALA A 80 19.21 -7.92 8.17
C ALA A 80 20.12 -7.51 7.00
N LEU A 81 21.25 -6.87 7.31
CA LEU A 81 22.28 -6.50 6.32
C LEU A 81 23.30 -7.63 6.11
N ALA A 82 22.82 -8.87 5.94
CA ALA A 82 23.70 -10.01 5.78
C ALA A 82 24.32 -10.07 4.37
N LYS A 83 25.57 -10.52 4.29
CA LYS A 83 26.29 -10.69 3.01
C LYS A 83 25.88 -11.96 2.26
N SER A 84 25.12 -12.84 2.89
CA SER A 84 24.66 -14.10 2.34
C SER A 84 23.16 -14.25 2.62
N PRO A 85 22.40 -14.90 1.72
CA PRO A 85 21.00 -15.21 1.98
C PRO A 85 20.87 -16.19 3.16
N GLY A 86 19.77 -16.09 3.90
CA GLY A 86 19.46 -17.01 4.98
C GLY A 86 18.28 -16.55 5.85
N PRO A 87 17.71 -17.45 6.67
CA PRO A 87 16.77 -17.03 7.70
C PRO A 87 17.52 -16.25 8.78
N PHE A 88 17.04 -15.05 9.08
CA PHE A 88 17.54 -14.22 10.17
C PHE A 88 16.46 -14.14 11.25
N PRO A 89 16.39 -15.10 12.19
CA PRO A 89 15.39 -15.07 13.24
C PRO A 89 15.63 -13.85 14.13
N ILE A 90 14.65 -12.95 14.19
CA ILE A 90 14.70 -11.73 14.98
C ILE A 90 13.76 -11.88 16.17
N ARG A 91 14.29 -11.64 17.38
CA ARG A 91 13.48 -11.52 18.60
C ARG A 91 13.58 -10.10 19.12
N LEU A 92 12.43 -9.43 19.20
CA LEU A 92 12.32 -8.10 19.79
C LEU A 92 11.74 -8.22 21.20
N THR A 93 12.40 -7.56 22.16
CA THR A 93 11.86 -7.35 23.51
C THR A 93 12.02 -5.88 23.86
N ALA A 94 10.96 -5.25 24.33
CA ALA A 94 10.97 -3.85 24.73
C ALA A 94 10.62 -3.73 26.22
N ARG A 95 11.22 -2.73 26.89
CA ARG A 95 10.86 -2.33 28.27
C ARG A 95 10.99 -0.81 28.40
N PRO A 96 10.19 -0.17 29.27
CA PRO A 96 10.35 1.25 29.56
C PRO A 96 11.75 1.55 30.11
N VAL A 97 12.31 2.68 29.70
CA VAL A 97 13.62 3.19 30.17
C VAL A 97 13.52 4.70 30.35
N ALA A 98 14.26 5.25 31.31
CA ALA A 98 14.22 6.67 31.65
C ALA A 98 14.93 7.56 30.61
N GLU A 99 15.90 7.01 29.89
CA GLU A 99 16.78 7.76 28.99
C GLU A 99 16.92 7.07 27.63
N ALA A 100 16.95 7.89 26.58
CA ALA A 100 17.31 7.43 25.24
C ALA A 100 18.83 7.24 25.12
N ARG A 101 19.23 6.16 24.45
CA ARG A 101 20.62 5.78 24.22
C ARG A 101 20.74 5.23 22.80
N PRO A 102 21.61 5.82 21.95
CA PRO A 102 21.75 5.36 20.58
C PRO A 102 22.31 3.93 20.54
N PRO A 103 21.99 3.15 19.49
CA PRO A 103 22.64 1.86 19.27
C PRO A 103 24.13 2.04 19.03
N ALA A 104 24.89 0.97 19.29
CA ALA A 104 26.20 0.82 18.67
C ALA A 104 26.02 0.73 17.15
N LEU A 105 26.76 1.55 16.39
CA LEU A 105 26.65 1.57 14.93
C LEU A 105 27.49 0.45 14.32
N ALA A 106 26.92 -0.27 13.35
CA ALA A 106 27.69 -1.24 12.57
C ALA A 106 28.61 -0.51 11.60
N SER A 107 29.85 -0.99 11.47
CA SER A 107 30.71 -0.57 10.38
C SER A 107 30.05 -0.94 9.05
N GLN A 108 29.87 0.06 8.18
CA GLN A 108 29.21 -0.11 6.89
C GLN A 108 30.09 -0.81 5.86
N GLY A 109 31.39 -0.95 6.11
CA GLY A 109 32.36 -1.48 5.16
C GLY A 109 32.26 -0.80 3.78
N PRO A 110 33.01 -1.30 2.78
CA PRO A 110 32.72 -0.98 1.40
C PRO A 110 31.36 -1.60 1.02
N ARG A 111 30.43 -0.77 0.54
CA ARG A 111 29.18 -1.25 -0.07
C ARG A 111 29.51 -1.80 -1.45
N GLY A 112 29.32 -3.10 -1.65
CA GLY A 112 29.30 -3.68 -3.00
C GLY A 112 27.99 -3.35 -3.71
N VAL A 113 27.99 -3.38 -5.03
CA VAL A 113 26.75 -3.42 -5.80
C VAL A 113 25.97 -4.66 -5.35
N PRO A 114 24.66 -4.57 -5.03
CA PRO A 114 23.86 -5.73 -4.68
C PRO A 114 23.95 -6.77 -5.81
N ASP A 115 24.62 -7.89 -5.55
CA ASP A 115 24.65 -9.05 -6.44
C ASP A 115 23.44 -9.93 -6.12
N LEU A 116 22.26 -9.36 -6.34
CA LEU A 116 21.01 -10.11 -6.26
C LEU A 116 20.80 -10.73 -7.62
N ALA A 117 21.09 -12.03 -7.74
CA ALA A 117 20.63 -12.80 -8.88
C ALA A 117 19.11 -12.60 -9.01
N ILE A 118 18.66 -11.98 -10.10
CA ILE A 118 17.24 -11.87 -10.40
C ILE A 118 16.80 -13.29 -10.73
N PRO A 119 15.99 -13.97 -9.89
CA PRO A 119 15.49 -15.28 -10.25
C PRO A 119 14.68 -15.15 -11.54
N PRO A 120 14.75 -16.14 -12.45
CA PRO A 120 13.92 -16.12 -13.65
C PRO A 120 12.46 -15.97 -13.22
N LEU A 121 11.80 -14.92 -13.71
CA LEU A 121 10.40 -14.70 -13.43
C LEU A 121 9.60 -15.85 -14.05
N PRO A 122 8.66 -16.47 -13.30
CA PRO A 122 7.78 -17.47 -13.88
C PRO A 122 7.01 -16.87 -15.08
N PRO A 123 6.63 -17.68 -16.07
CA PRO A 123 5.81 -17.20 -17.18
C PRO A 123 4.47 -16.69 -16.66
N VAL A 124 3.94 -15.66 -17.32
CA VAL A 124 2.66 -15.05 -16.93
C VAL A 124 1.55 -16.08 -17.10
N ALA A 125 0.88 -16.43 -15.99
CA ALA A 125 -0.28 -17.31 -16.01
C ALA A 125 -1.31 -16.80 -17.04
N GLU A 126 -1.89 -17.69 -17.83
CA GLU A 126 -2.95 -17.32 -18.76
C GLU A 126 -4.25 -17.01 -18.00
N THR A 127 -5.01 -16.05 -18.52
CA THR A 127 -6.31 -15.68 -17.95
C THR A 127 -7.29 -16.81 -18.15
N VAL A 128 -8.06 -17.15 -17.11
CA VAL A 128 -9.10 -18.16 -17.25
C VAL A 128 -10.20 -17.61 -18.17
N ALA A 129 -10.59 -18.40 -19.17
CA ALA A 129 -11.62 -18.04 -20.15
C ALA A 129 -13.04 -17.93 -19.56
N ALA A 130 -13.20 -18.19 -18.26
CA ALA A 130 -14.46 -18.02 -17.56
C ALA A 130 -14.87 -16.54 -17.53
N VAL A 131 -16.16 -16.29 -17.75
CA VAL A 131 -16.74 -14.96 -17.62
C VAL A 131 -16.85 -14.62 -16.13
N PRO A 132 -16.31 -13.47 -15.68
CA PRO A 132 -16.44 -13.05 -14.30
C PRO A 132 -17.89 -12.94 -13.84
N PRO A 133 -18.20 -13.18 -12.56
CA PRO A 133 -19.56 -13.08 -12.06
C PRO A 133 -20.09 -11.65 -12.21
N LEU A 134 -21.34 -11.52 -12.68
CA LEU A 134 -21.97 -10.21 -12.90
C LEU A 134 -22.10 -9.40 -11.61
N ASP A 135 -22.40 -10.07 -10.50
CA ASP A 135 -22.56 -9.47 -9.18
C ASP A 135 -21.61 -10.15 -8.18
N ARG A 136 -20.90 -9.36 -7.38
CA ARG A 136 -19.97 -9.83 -6.34
C ARG A 136 -20.13 -8.97 -5.10
N THR A 137 -20.18 -9.60 -3.92
CA THR A 137 -20.19 -8.87 -2.65
C THR A 137 -18.77 -8.64 -2.16
N PHE A 138 -18.44 -7.39 -1.86
CA PHE A 138 -17.16 -6.96 -1.30
C PHE A 138 -17.33 -6.50 0.14
N HIS A 139 -16.37 -6.77 1.01
CA HIS A 139 -16.40 -6.39 2.42
C HIS A 139 -15.35 -5.33 2.69
N LEU A 140 -15.76 -4.07 2.83
CA LEU A 140 -14.86 -2.95 3.06
C LEU A 140 -14.72 -2.66 4.56
N LEU A 141 -13.50 -2.49 5.05
CA LEU A 141 -13.26 -2.03 6.43
C LEU A 141 -13.51 -0.52 6.49
N VAL A 142 -14.72 -0.11 6.90
CA VAL A 142 -15.13 1.31 6.85
C VAL A 142 -15.17 2.00 8.22
N ARG A 143 -15.18 1.22 9.31
CA ARG A 143 -15.19 1.74 10.68
C ARG A 143 -13.82 1.64 11.32
N ASP A 144 -13.51 2.59 12.20
CA ASP A 144 -12.34 2.50 13.06
C ASP A 144 -12.51 1.38 14.10
N GLY A 145 -11.45 0.64 14.37
CA GLY A 145 -11.45 -0.37 15.42
C GLY A 145 -10.57 -1.55 15.08
N ASP A 146 -10.82 -2.66 15.78
CA ASP A 146 -10.13 -3.93 15.57
C ASP A 146 -10.46 -4.51 14.19
N VAL A 147 -9.43 -4.78 13.39
CA VAL A 147 -9.54 -5.38 12.06
C VAL A 147 -10.08 -6.81 12.10
N SER A 148 -9.99 -7.49 13.24
CA SER A 148 -10.58 -8.82 13.46
C SER A 148 -12.07 -8.78 13.82
N SER A 149 -12.66 -7.60 13.97
CA SER A 149 -14.08 -7.45 14.29
C SER A 149 -14.93 -7.33 13.03
N ALA A 150 -15.76 -8.33 12.77
CA ALA A 150 -16.65 -8.37 11.60
C ALA A 150 -17.61 -7.16 11.50
N SER A 151 -17.99 -6.57 12.64
CA SER A 151 -18.89 -5.40 12.69
C SER A 151 -18.25 -4.11 12.17
N ASN A 152 -16.94 -4.10 11.93
CA ASN A 152 -16.23 -2.97 11.32
C ASN A 152 -16.26 -3.01 9.77
N TYR A 153 -16.77 -4.10 9.20
CA TYR A 153 -16.85 -4.30 7.77
C TYR A 153 -18.25 -3.97 7.24
N GLN A 154 -18.28 -3.34 6.06
CA GLN A 154 -19.49 -3.07 5.30
C GLN A 154 -19.51 -3.94 4.06
N ALA A 155 -20.57 -4.74 3.91
CA ALA A 155 -20.85 -5.44 2.67
C ALA A 155 -21.33 -4.44 1.61
N VAL A 156 -20.66 -4.44 0.46
CA VAL A 156 -20.91 -3.60 -0.71
C VAL A 156 -21.25 -4.51 -1.87
N GLN A 157 -22.35 -4.22 -2.55
CA GLN A 157 -22.77 -4.98 -3.74
C GLN A 157 -22.09 -4.38 -4.97
N GLY A 158 -21.06 -5.05 -5.47
CA GLY A 158 -20.38 -4.66 -6.70
C GLY A 158 -21.04 -5.32 -7.90
N ARG A 159 -21.23 -4.55 -8.97
CA ARG A 159 -21.69 -5.03 -10.27
C ARG A 159 -20.58 -4.90 -11.29
N LEU A 160 -20.33 -5.95 -12.05
CA LEU A 160 -19.33 -5.98 -13.11
C LEU A 160 -19.72 -4.97 -14.19
N ARG A 161 -18.79 -4.10 -14.56
CA ARG A 161 -19.01 -3.02 -15.54
C ARG A 161 -18.01 -3.01 -16.67
N ALA A 162 -16.81 -3.56 -16.46
CA ALA A 162 -15.82 -3.74 -17.51
C ALA A 162 -14.93 -4.94 -17.23
N VAL A 163 -14.43 -5.57 -18.29
CA VAL A 163 -13.49 -6.69 -18.26
C VAL A 163 -12.42 -6.43 -19.30
N GLY A 164 -11.18 -6.42 -18.87
CA GLY A 164 -9.99 -6.40 -19.71
C GLY A 164 -9.39 -7.80 -19.88
N HIS A 165 -8.19 -7.84 -20.45
CA HIS A 165 -7.41 -9.06 -20.51
C HIS A 165 -6.96 -9.46 -19.09
N ARG A 166 -6.41 -8.53 -18.31
CA ARG A 166 -5.79 -8.78 -16.99
C ARG A 166 -6.48 -8.06 -15.84
N VAL A 167 -7.66 -7.49 -16.07
CA VAL A 167 -8.40 -6.73 -15.06
C VAL A 167 -9.90 -6.95 -15.19
N GLN A 168 -10.60 -6.90 -14.07
CA GLN A 168 -12.06 -6.85 -14.01
C GLN A 168 -12.50 -5.74 -13.07
N VAL A 169 -13.50 -4.98 -13.50
CA VAL A 169 -13.93 -3.76 -12.81
C VAL A 169 -15.37 -3.91 -12.36
N TYR A 170 -15.55 -3.93 -11.05
CA TYR A 170 -16.82 -3.82 -10.37
C TYR A 170 -17.06 -2.38 -9.95
N VAL A 171 -18.31 -1.93 -10.05
CA VAL A 171 -18.77 -0.66 -9.50
C VAL A 171 -19.82 -0.96 -8.45
N ASP A 172 -19.73 -0.30 -7.30
CA ASP A 172 -20.78 -0.33 -6.28
C ASP A 172 -22.14 -0.05 -6.94
N ALA A 173 -23.14 -0.88 -6.65
CA ALA A 173 -24.48 -0.74 -7.18
C ALA A 173 -25.08 0.66 -6.93
N GLN A 174 -24.65 1.35 -5.86
CA GLN A 174 -25.08 2.71 -5.54
C GLN A 174 -24.41 3.79 -6.42
N ASP A 175 -23.25 3.49 -7.01
CA ASP A 175 -22.43 4.45 -7.75
C ASP A 175 -22.46 4.21 -9.28
N ILE A 176 -23.25 3.23 -9.75
CA ILE A 176 -23.35 2.84 -11.17
C ILE A 176 -23.61 4.04 -12.10
N SER A 177 -24.48 4.97 -11.69
CA SER A 177 -24.92 6.10 -12.51
C SER A 177 -23.90 7.24 -12.58
N VAL A 178 -22.94 7.30 -11.65
CA VAL A 178 -21.92 8.35 -11.60
C VAL A 178 -20.60 7.91 -12.25
N VAL A 179 -20.41 6.62 -12.46
CA VAL A 179 -19.23 6.07 -13.16
C VAL A 179 -19.53 5.92 -14.65
N GLY A 180 -18.95 6.84 -15.44
CA GLY A 180 -19.07 6.86 -16.90
C GLY A 180 -18.28 5.74 -17.59
N ALA A 181 -18.72 5.35 -18.79
CA ALA A 181 -18.06 4.33 -19.60
C ALA A 181 -16.62 4.72 -20.00
N GLU A 182 -16.35 6.01 -20.16
CA GLU A 182 -15.02 6.54 -20.50
C GLU A 182 -13.99 6.18 -19.43
N VAL A 183 -14.33 6.37 -18.15
CA VAL A 183 -13.46 6.02 -17.02
C VAL A 183 -13.17 4.52 -16.97
N LEU A 184 -14.19 3.70 -17.22
CA LEU A 184 -14.04 2.24 -17.24
C LEU A 184 -13.13 1.78 -18.38
N CYS A 185 -13.29 2.36 -19.57
CA CYS A 185 -12.47 2.06 -20.74
C CYS A 185 -11.01 2.47 -20.52
N ASP A 186 -10.79 3.68 -20.00
CA ASP A 186 -9.45 4.20 -19.68
C ASP A 186 -8.75 3.34 -18.63
N LEU A 187 -9.47 2.93 -17.58
CA LEU A 187 -8.94 2.05 -16.54
C LEU A 187 -8.49 0.72 -17.11
N VAL A 188 -9.36 0.04 -17.89
CA VAL A 188 -9.03 -1.26 -18.49
C VAL A 188 -7.83 -1.15 -19.41
N THR A 189 -7.85 -0.17 -20.33
CA THR A 189 -6.77 0.04 -21.30
C THR A 189 -5.45 0.37 -20.61
N THR A 190 -5.47 1.29 -19.64
CA THR A 190 -4.28 1.67 -18.89
C THR A 190 -3.72 0.50 -18.09
N PHE A 191 -4.58 -0.32 -17.49
CA PHE A 191 -4.12 -1.47 -16.72
C PHE A 191 -3.45 -2.51 -17.62
N ASP A 192 -4.13 -2.93 -18.68
CA ASP A 192 -3.65 -3.99 -19.58
C ASP A 192 -2.40 -3.57 -20.37
N ASP A 193 -2.36 -2.33 -20.88
CA ASP A 193 -1.31 -1.89 -21.79
C ASP A 193 -0.08 -1.32 -21.07
N GLN A 194 -0.27 -0.79 -19.86
CA GLN A 194 0.79 -0.03 -19.17
C GLN A 194 1.12 -0.57 -17.79
N VAL A 195 0.14 -0.70 -16.90
CA VAL A 195 0.37 -1.05 -15.49
C VAL A 195 0.87 -2.49 -15.39
N PHE A 196 0.12 -3.44 -15.92
CA PHE A 196 0.45 -4.86 -15.82
C PHE A 196 1.79 -5.20 -16.47
N PRO A 197 2.09 -4.82 -17.73
CA PRO A 197 3.37 -5.14 -18.36
C PRO A 197 4.57 -4.52 -17.63
N THR A 198 4.39 -3.32 -17.07
CA THR A 198 5.45 -2.64 -16.32
C THR A 198 5.69 -3.31 -14.97
N ALA A 199 4.62 -3.59 -14.21
CA ALA A 199 4.72 -4.30 -12.93
C ALA A 199 5.33 -5.69 -13.10
N ALA A 200 4.83 -6.49 -14.05
CA ALA A 200 5.34 -7.83 -14.35
C ALA A 200 6.84 -7.83 -14.67
N ARG A 201 7.32 -6.85 -15.44
CA ARG A 201 8.74 -6.72 -15.81
C ARG A 201 9.65 -6.25 -14.68
N THR A 202 9.13 -5.44 -13.76
CA THR A 202 9.95 -4.74 -12.75
C THR A 202 9.89 -5.37 -11.37
N LEU A 203 8.73 -5.91 -10.99
CA LEU A 203 8.45 -6.49 -9.68
C LEU A 203 8.20 -8.00 -9.75
N GLY A 204 8.02 -8.54 -10.96
CA GLY A 204 7.53 -9.90 -11.16
C GLY A 204 6.01 -9.96 -11.16
N GLN A 205 5.47 -11.18 -11.13
CA GLN A 205 4.03 -11.39 -11.12
C GLN A 205 3.47 -11.39 -9.70
N ALA A 206 2.32 -10.73 -9.54
CA ALA A 206 1.51 -10.86 -8.35
C ALA A 206 0.97 -12.29 -8.24
N ASN A 207 0.75 -12.74 -7.00
CA ASN A 207 0.05 -13.99 -6.77
C ASN A 207 -1.43 -13.80 -7.14
N ASP A 208 -1.92 -14.65 -8.03
CA ASP A 208 -3.34 -14.72 -8.39
C ASP A 208 -4.10 -15.48 -7.31
N ILE A 209 -4.84 -14.74 -6.47
CA ILE A 209 -5.43 -15.26 -5.22
C ILE A 209 -6.73 -16.03 -5.48
N ASP A 210 -7.57 -15.57 -6.42
CA ASP A 210 -8.80 -16.25 -6.83
C ASP A 210 -8.62 -17.13 -8.08
N GLY A 211 -7.45 -17.07 -8.72
CA GLY A 211 -7.06 -18.01 -9.77
C GLY A 211 -7.72 -17.73 -11.12
N ASP A 212 -8.25 -16.52 -11.32
CA ASP A 212 -8.94 -16.14 -12.56
C ASP A 212 -8.03 -15.40 -13.55
N GLY A 213 -6.81 -15.05 -13.11
CA GLY A 213 -5.78 -14.35 -13.86
C GLY A 213 -6.06 -12.87 -14.11
N ARG A 214 -7.02 -12.28 -13.37
CA ARG A 214 -7.44 -10.87 -13.50
C ARG A 214 -7.43 -10.14 -12.17
N PHE A 215 -6.76 -8.99 -12.19
CA PHE A 215 -6.78 -8.03 -11.11
C PHE A 215 -8.20 -7.49 -10.87
N THR A 216 -8.68 -7.53 -9.63
CA THR A 216 -10.04 -7.11 -9.31
C THR A 216 -10.08 -5.68 -8.78
N VAL A 217 -10.74 -4.78 -9.52
CA VAL A 217 -10.97 -3.40 -9.08
C VAL A 217 -12.42 -3.20 -8.64
N LEU A 218 -12.62 -2.64 -7.45
CA LEU A 218 -13.91 -2.10 -7.01
C LEU A 218 -13.87 -0.57 -6.98
N ILE A 219 -14.76 0.08 -7.73
CA ILE A 219 -15.02 1.52 -7.63
C ILE A 219 -16.21 1.74 -6.69
N SER A 220 -16.00 2.45 -5.59
CA SER A 220 -17.05 2.77 -4.61
C SER A 220 -16.80 4.09 -3.89
N SER A 221 -17.87 4.86 -3.70
CA SER A 221 -17.87 6.11 -2.93
C SER A 221 -17.62 5.88 -1.43
N TRP A 222 -17.68 4.64 -0.94
CA TRP A 222 -17.29 4.28 0.42
C TRP A 222 -15.85 4.65 0.77
N LEU A 223 -14.96 4.76 -0.22
CA LEU A 223 -13.57 5.21 -0.01
C LEU A 223 -13.48 6.63 0.58
N THR A 224 -14.46 7.49 0.29
CA THR A 224 -14.54 8.85 0.86
C THR A 224 -15.08 8.88 2.28
N ARG A 225 -15.58 7.74 2.78
CA ARG A 225 -16.27 7.60 4.07
C ARG A 225 -15.47 6.78 5.08
N LEU A 226 -14.25 6.36 4.72
CA LEU A 226 -13.38 5.60 5.63
C LEU A 226 -13.11 6.41 6.90
N ALA A 227 -13.07 5.71 8.04
CA ALA A 227 -12.92 6.32 9.37
C ALA A 227 -13.98 7.41 9.66
N GLY A 228 -15.21 7.21 9.17
CA GLY A 228 -16.29 8.20 9.30
C GLY A 228 -16.06 9.48 8.48
N GLY A 229 -15.30 9.39 7.38
CA GLY A 229 -14.98 10.51 6.50
C GLY A 229 -13.79 11.36 6.95
N ARG A 230 -13.03 10.92 7.97
CA ARG A 230 -11.79 11.61 8.40
C ARG A 230 -10.64 11.41 7.42
N HIS A 231 -10.71 10.35 6.62
CA HIS A 231 -9.73 10.04 5.59
C HIS A 231 -10.48 9.79 4.27
N ALA A 232 -10.11 10.54 3.24
CA ALA A 232 -10.45 10.21 1.87
C ALA A 232 -9.21 9.58 1.24
N VAL A 233 -9.37 8.41 0.66
CA VAL A 233 -8.33 7.74 -0.11
C VAL A 233 -8.83 7.56 -1.53
N ASP A 234 -7.94 7.76 -2.49
CA ASP A 234 -8.27 7.55 -3.91
C ASP A 234 -8.31 6.05 -4.27
N GLY A 235 -7.70 5.20 -3.43
CA GLY A 235 -7.70 3.75 -3.53
C GLY A 235 -6.86 3.12 -2.43
N PHE A 236 -7.09 1.83 -2.15
CA PHE A 236 -6.21 1.03 -1.28
C PHE A 236 -6.31 -0.47 -1.62
N VAL A 237 -5.28 -1.22 -1.22
CA VAL A 237 -5.26 -2.68 -1.20
C VAL A 237 -5.08 -3.13 0.24
N ARG A 238 -5.73 -4.22 0.66
CA ARG A 238 -5.50 -4.82 1.98
C ARG A 238 -4.69 -6.08 1.83
N GLY A 239 -3.61 -6.20 2.62
CA GLY A 239 -2.85 -7.43 2.68
C GLY A 239 -3.67 -8.66 3.10
N ALA A 240 -4.77 -8.46 3.85
CA ALA A 240 -5.69 -9.55 4.21
C ALA A 240 -6.44 -10.15 3.01
N ASP A 241 -6.65 -9.36 1.94
CA ASP A 241 -7.28 -9.86 0.72
C ASP A 241 -6.34 -10.83 -0.03
N LEU A 242 -5.03 -10.75 0.23
CA LEU A 242 -3.99 -11.63 -0.31
C LEU A 242 -3.75 -12.91 0.52
N ASP A 243 -4.47 -13.09 1.63
CA ASP A 243 -4.39 -14.30 2.45
C ASP A 243 -5.52 -15.28 2.03
N PRO A 244 -5.19 -16.42 1.42
CA PRO A 244 -6.19 -17.38 0.95
C PRO A 244 -6.93 -18.09 2.09
N ILE A 245 -6.39 -18.07 3.31
CA ILE A 245 -6.98 -18.72 4.49
C ILE A 245 -8.15 -17.88 5.02
N LEU A 246 -8.03 -16.55 4.97
CA LEU A 246 -9.06 -15.66 5.47
C LEU A 246 -10.33 -15.74 4.61
N SER A 247 -11.48 -15.70 5.26
CA SER A 247 -12.79 -15.69 4.61
C SER A 247 -13.48 -14.34 4.82
N ALA A 248 -14.56 -14.12 4.08
CA ALA A 248 -15.44 -12.99 4.32
C ALA A 248 -15.92 -12.97 5.79
N PRO A 249 -16.02 -11.79 6.43
CA PRO A 249 -15.81 -10.45 5.85
C PRO A 249 -14.35 -9.97 5.85
N PHE A 250 -13.41 -10.75 6.39
CA PHE A 250 -12.02 -10.33 6.62
C PHE A 250 -11.15 -10.33 5.36
N SER A 251 -11.60 -11.01 4.31
CA SER A 251 -10.97 -11.05 3.00
C SER A 251 -12.01 -11.11 1.89
N ASN A 252 -11.73 -10.42 0.78
CA ASN A 252 -12.45 -10.52 -0.50
C ASN A 252 -11.86 -11.59 -1.42
N ARG A 253 -10.70 -12.17 -1.05
CA ARG A 253 -9.93 -13.14 -1.83
C ARG A 253 -9.78 -12.70 -3.28
N CYS A 254 -9.14 -11.57 -3.47
CA CYS A 254 -8.80 -11.04 -4.78
C CYS A 254 -7.44 -10.36 -4.69
N ASP A 255 -6.74 -10.34 -5.80
CA ASP A 255 -5.50 -9.60 -6.00
C ASP A 255 -5.74 -8.08 -6.16
#